data_AF-A0A7W3JJZ7-F1
#
_entry.id   AF-A0A7W3JJZ7-F1
#
_cell.length_a   1.000
_cell.length_b   1.000
_cell.length_c   1.000
_cell.angle_alpha   90.00
_cell.angle_beta   90.00
_cell.angle_gamma   90.00
#
_symmetry.space_group_name_H-M   'P 1'
#
loop_
_entity.id
_entity.type
_entity.pdbx_description
1 polymer ?
#
loop_
_entity_poly.entity_id
_entity_poly.type
_entity_poly.pdbx_seq_one_letter_code
_entity_poly.pdbx_strand_id
1 'polypeptide(L)'
;MVSARVGGVEPRGIDLGSVVSFALPADVDRASVCIVEMEPPLVSGSAAGDVGPELVAALETEGADVRAFPVESGGTSLREVWSASPARAFPAGSGVVGALVAGLVLMLRSSEIAAYRLSGTSARSLLRLLFLEQVVLAGCLVSAAGAGFAVLALAGAAPPPSGLLWVVLGGVVWLMVAGVPAVVAACRNPVRLARDR
;
A
#
# COMPACT_ATOMS: atom_id res chain seq x y z
N MET A 1 34.05 1.56 -1.04
CA MET A 1 33.45 2.71 -1.76
C MET A 1 34.16 2.79 -3.09
N VAL A 2 33.53 2.35 -4.18
CA VAL A 2 34.16 2.34 -5.52
C VAL A 2 33.88 3.70 -6.17
N SER A 3 34.92 4.48 -6.47
CA SER A 3 34.76 5.75 -7.20
C SER A 3 35.15 5.54 -8.65
N ALA A 4 34.20 5.65 -9.58
CA ALA A 4 34.51 5.76 -11.00
C ALA A 4 34.89 7.22 -11.29
N ARG A 5 36.00 7.43 -12.01
CA ARG A 5 36.38 8.74 -12.54
C ARG A 5 36.34 8.67 -14.06
N VAL A 6 35.69 9.64 -14.69
CA VAL A 6 35.77 9.86 -16.12
C VAL A 6 37.14 10.47 -16.42
N GLY A 7 37.91 9.83 -17.31
CA GLY A 7 39.22 10.33 -17.73
C GLY A 7 39.09 11.67 -18.48
N GLY A 8 40.07 12.56 -18.29
CA GLY A 8 40.18 13.76 -19.12
C GLY A 8 40.73 13.43 -20.50
N VAL A 9 40.45 14.28 -21.49
CA VAL A 9 41.00 14.17 -22.85
C VAL A 9 42.52 14.41 -22.80
N GLU A 10 43.33 13.39 -23.08
CA GLU A 10 44.78 13.52 -23.20
C GLU A 10 45.21 13.88 -24.64
N PRO A 11 46.33 14.60 -24.82
CA PRO A 11 46.67 15.30 -26.07
C PRO A 11 47.14 14.40 -27.23
N ARG A 12 47.00 13.07 -27.11
CA ARG A 12 47.40 12.10 -28.16
C ARG A 12 46.26 11.67 -29.09
N GLY A 13 45.09 12.32 -29.02
CA GLY A 13 44.01 12.13 -29.99
C GLY A 13 43.27 10.79 -29.87
N ILE A 14 43.40 10.10 -28.73
CA ILE A 14 42.51 9.00 -28.35
C ILE A 14 41.43 9.63 -27.47
N ASP A 15 40.19 9.63 -27.96
CA ASP A 15 39.04 10.19 -27.24
C ASP A 15 38.65 9.25 -26.11
N LEU A 16 39.32 9.38 -24.95
CA LEU A 16 39.07 8.57 -23.76
C LEU A 16 37.81 9.02 -22.98
N GLY A 17 36.95 9.84 -23.58
CA GLY A 17 35.72 10.36 -22.97
C GLY A 17 34.73 9.29 -22.48
N SER A 18 34.98 8.02 -22.81
CA SER A 18 34.17 6.86 -22.41
C SER A 18 34.96 5.76 -21.68
N VAL A 19 36.15 6.06 -21.14
CA VAL A 19 36.89 5.05 -20.35
C VAL A 19 36.41 5.03 -18.90
N VAL A 20 35.84 3.90 -18.50
CA VAL A 20 35.48 3.62 -17.11
C VAL A 20 36.58 2.77 -16.48
N SER A 21 37.43 3.41 -15.66
CA SER A 21 38.45 2.71 -14.89
C SER A 21 37.95 2.40 -13.48
N PHE A 22 38.17 1.17 -13.00
CA PHE A 22 37.86 0.76 -11.64
C PHE A 22 39.14 0.58 -10.84
N ALA A 23 39.23 1.22 -9.67
CA ALA A 23 40.32 0.99 -8.75
C ALA A 23 40.09 -0.34 -8.02
N LEU A 24 41.03 -1.28 -8.14
CA LEU A 24 41.06 -2.48 -7.31
C LEU A 24 41.54 -2.13 -5.90
N PRO A 25 41.11 -2.88 -4.87
CA PRO A 25 41.74 -2.85 -3.56
C PRO A 25 43.25 -3.08 -3.65
N ALA A 26 44.03 -2.44 -2.78
CA ALA A 26 45.50 -2.48 -2.82
C ALA A 26 46.10 -3.90 -2.62
N ASP A 27 45.29 -4.85 -2.19
CA ASP A 27 45.61 -6.27 -1.99
C ASP A 27 45.22 -7.17 -3.17
N VAL A 28 44.64 -6.62 -4.24
CA VAL A 28 44.16 -7.39 -5.39
C VAL A 28 44.82 -6.92 -6.68
N ASP A 29 45.83 -7.67 -7.13
CA ASP A 29 46.56 -7.37 -8.38
C ASP A 29 45.81 -7.84 -9.64
N ARG A 30 44.89 -8.81 -9.51
CA ARG A 30 44.08 -9.36 -10.60
C ARG A 30 42.71 -9.78 -10.09
N ALA A 31 41.65 -9.41 -10.80
CA ALA A 31 40.30 -9.93 -10.59
C ALA A 31 39.90 -10.81 -11.76
N SER A 32 39.31 -11.98 -11.49
CA SER A 32 38.85 -12.91 -12.53
C SER A 32 37.50 -12.53 -13.14
N VAL A 33 36.74 -11.65 -12.48
CA VAL A 33 35.41 -11.18 -12.91
C VAL A 33 35.24 -9.72 -12.52
N CYS A 34 34.75 -8.89 -13.45
CA CYS A 34 34.31 -7.52 -13.20
C CYS A 34 32.81 -7.43 -13.53
N ILE A 35 31.99 -6.97 -12.57
CA ILE A 35 30.56 -6.76 -12.78
C ILE A 35 30.31 -5.26 -12.81
N VAL A 36 29.82 -4.76 -13.94
CA VAL A 36 29.46 -3.36 -14.12
C VAL A 36 27.96 -3.28 -14.28
N GLU A 37 27.28 -2.61 -13.35
CA GLU A 37 25.87 -2.26 -13.47
C GLU A 37 25.78 -0.91 -14.17
N MET A 38 25.19 -0.90 -15.36
CA MET A 38 24.99 0.32 -16.14
C MET A 38 23.52 0.73 -16.02
N GLU A 39 23.27 1.91 -15.48
CA GLU A 39 21.93 2.50 -15.50
C GLU A 39 21.69 3.06 -16.91
N PRO A 40 20.78 2.48 -17.71
CA PRO A 40 20.58 2.94 -19.07
C PRO A 40 20.06 4.39 -19.05
N PRO A 41 20.51 5.26 -19.98
CA PRO A 41 19.91 6.58 -20.11
C PRO A 41 18.42 6.39 -20.39
N LEU A 42 17.58 7.20 -19.74
CA LEU A 42 16.13 7.28 -19.89
C LEU A 42 15.73 7.72 -21.31
N VAL A 43 16.09 6.96 -22.34
CA VAL A 43 15.58 7.15 -23.69
C VAL A 43 14.19 6.55 -23.68
N SER A 44 13.22 7.45 -23.59
CA SER A 44 11.80 7.11 -23.44
C SER A 44 11.29 6.43 -24.71
N GLY A 45 11.42 5.11 -24.81
CA GLY A 45 10.78 4.33 -25.87
C GLY A 45 11.56 3.18 -26.49
N SER A 46 12.85 2.98 -26.19
CA SER A 46 13.57 1.79 -26.64
C SER A 46 13.42 0.65 -25.63
N ALA A 47 13.08 -0.55 -26.12
CA ALA A 47 13.07 -1.73 -25.27
C ALA A 47 14.51 -1.99 -24.78
N ALA A 48 14.68 -2.26 -23.48
CA ALA A 48 16.01 -2.50 -22.88
C ALA A 48 16.81 -3.63 -23.59
N GLY A 49 16.14 -4.50 -24.35
CA GLY A 49 16.76 -5.54 -25.16
C GLY A 49 17.54 -5.02 -26.39
N ASP A 50 17.20 -3.85 -26.93
CA ASP A 50 17.80 -3.35 -28.16
C ASP A 50 19.13 -2.61 -27.91
N VAL A 51 19.30 -2.05 -26.71
CA VAL A 51 20.46 -1.22 -26.35
C VAL A 51 21.65 -2.08 -25.86
N GLY A 52 21.38 -3.29 -25.37
CA GLY A 52 22.39 -4.20 -24.83
C GLY A 52 23.49 -4.60 -25.84
N PRO A 53 23.15 -5.07 -27.05
CA PRO A 53 24.14 -5.44 -28.06
C PRO A 53 24.99 -4.26 -28.52
N GLU A 54 24.40 -3.07 -28.62
CA GLU A 54 25.11 -1.84 -29.04
C GLU A 54 26.11 -1.39 -27.97
N LEU A 55 25.73 -1.43 -26.67
CA LEU A 55 26.65 -1.12 -25.59
C LEU A 55 27.77 -2.15 -25.45
N VAL A 56 27.49 -3.44 -25.65
CA VAL A 56 28.52 -4.49 -25.66
C VAL A 56 29.48 -4.29 -26.83
N ALA A 57 28.97 -3.91 -28.00
CA ALA A 57 29.81 -3.63 -29.17
C ALA A 57 30.68 -2.38 -29.00
N ALA A 58 30.27 -1.43 -28.16
CA ALA A 58 31.04 -0.23 -27.83
C ALA A 58 32.12 -0.46 -26.76
N LEU A 59 32.13 -1.61 -26.09
CA LEU A 59 33.12 -1.96 -25.08
C LEU A 59 34.33 -2.64 -25.73
N GLU A 60 35.47 -1.96 -25.72
CA GLU A 60 36.76 -2.56 -26.10
C GLU A 60 37.35 -3.26 -24.86
N THR A 61 37.58 -4.57 -24.96
CA THR A 61 38.19 -5.36 -23.87
C THR A 61 39.50 -6.00 -24.29
N GLU A 62 40.52 -5.87 -23.44
CA GLU A 62 41.77 -6.60 -23.60
C GLU A 62 41.72 -7.92 -22.83
N GLY A 63 41.70 -9.05 -23.55
CA GLY A 63 42.02 -10.36 -22.98
C GLY A 63 40.89 -11.13 -22.29
N ALA A 64 39.63 -10.69 -22.39
CA ALA A 64 38.48 -11.43 -21.84
C ALA A 64 37.17 -11.22 -22.64
N ASP A 65 36.34 -12.26 -22.68
CA ASP A 65 35.00 -12.23 -23.26
C ASP A 65 34.05 -11.40 -22.38
N VAL A 66 33.35 -10.44 -22.98
CA VAL A 66 32.25 -9.71 -22.33
C VAL A 66 30.96 -10.48 -22.50
N ARG A 67 30.27 -10.73 -21.39
CA ARG A 67 28.89 -11.24 -21.41
C ARG A 67 27.99 -10.21 -20.75
N ALA A 68 27.07 -9.63 -21.52
CA ALA A 68 25.97 -8.85 -20.98
C ALA A 68 24.76 -9.75 -20.80
N PHE A 69 24.16 -9.66 -19.62
CA PHE A 69 22.82 -10.17 -19.39
C PHE A 69 21.95 -8.96 -19.10
N PRO A 70 20.75 -8.86 -19.69
CA PRO A 70 19.79 -7.90 -19.18
C PRO A 70 19.56 -8.25 -17.71
N VAL A 71 19.87 -7.31 -16.81
CA VAL A 71 19.30 -7.37 -15.47
C VAL A 71 17.81 -7.20 -15.72
N GLU A 72 17.06 -8.31 -15.67
CA GLU A 72 15.62 -8.25 -15.63
C GLU A 72 15.25 -7.48 -14.35
N SER A 73 15.16 -6.17 -14.47
CA SER A 73 14.34 -5.32 -13.61
C SER A 73 12.86 -5.53 -13.94
N GLY A 74 12.47 -6.76 -14.28
CA GLY A 74 11.12 -7.30 -14.20
C GLY A 74 10.66 -7.45 -12.74
N GLY A 75 11.17 -6.61 -11.84
CA GLY A 75 10.56 -6.35 -10.56
C GLY A 75 9.23 -5.68 -10.84
N THR A 76 8.20 -6.48 -11.15
CA THR A 76 6.80 -6.06 -11.18
C THR A 76 6.63 -5.07 -10.04
N SER A 77 6.40 -3.79 -10.37
CA SER A 77 6.55 -2.76 -9.36
C SER A 77 5.65 -3.15 -8.19
N LEU A 78 6.19 -3.16 -6.96
CA LEU A 78 5.39 -3.58 -5.79
C LEU A 78 4.10 -2.76 -5.69
N ARG A 79 4.11 -1.55 -6.25
CA ARG A 79 2.95 -0.70 -6.48
C ARG A 79 1.93 -1.31 -7.45
N GLU A 80 2.33 -1.82 -8.61
CA GLU A 80 1.44 -2.51 -9.55
C GLU A 80 0.87 -3.78 -8.93
N VAL A 81 1.70 -4.61 -8.29
CA VAL A 81 1.24 -5.82 -7.59
C VAL A 81 0.24 -5.48 -6.49
N TRP A 82 0.53 -4.45 -5.68
CA TRP A 82 -0.38 -4.00 -4.62
C TRP A 82 -1.68 -3.40 -5.18
N SER A 83 -1.59 -2.59 -6.23
CA SER A 83 -2.76 -1.96 -6.84
C SER A 83 -3.66 -2.95 -7.58
N ALA A 84 -3.11 -4.03 -8.10
CA ALA A 84 -3.88 -5.14 -8.68
C ALA A 84 -4.47 -6.06 -7.59
N SER A 85 -3.93 -6.05 -6.37
CA SER A 85 -4.31 -7.00 -5.33
C SER A 85 -5.74 -6.73 -4.81
N PRO A 86 -6.64 -7.74 -4.83
CA PRO A 86 -7.98 -7.62 -4.24
C PRO A 86 -7.92 -7.45 -2.72
N ALA A 87 -6.81 -7.84 -2.08
CA ALA A 87 -6.61 -7.70 -0.64
C ALA A 87 -6.69 -6.24 -0.18
N ARG A 88 -6.45 -5.26 -1.05
CA ARG A 88 -6.58 -3.83 -0.72
C ARG A 88 -8.00 -3.43 -0.31
N ALA A 89 -9.01 -4.14 -0.81
CA ALA A 89 -10.41 -3.88 -0.48
C ALA A 89 -10.85 -4.56 0.83
N PHE A 90 -10.00 -5.38 1.45
CA PHE A 90 -10.34 -6.11 2.66
C PHE A 90 -10.78 -5.21 3.83
N PRO A 91 -10.14 -4.06 4.13
CA PRO A 91 -10.61 -3.15 5.18
C PRO A 91 -11.99 -2.56 4.89
N ALA A 92 -12.31 -2.30 3.63
CA ALA A 92 -13.65 -1.84 3.25
C ALA A 92 -14.67 -2.98 3.41
N GLY A 93 -14.31 -4.21 3.00
CA GLY A 93 -15.14 -5.40 3.17
C GLY A 93 -15.43 -5.72 4.64
N SER A 94 -14.43 -5.63 5.52
CA SER A 94 -14.63 -5.83 6.96
C SER A 94 -15.54 -4.75 7.57
N GLY A 95 -15.46 -3.52 7.08
CA GLY A 95 -16.39 -2.44 7.41
C GLY A 95 -17.85 -2.80 7.10
N VAL A 96 -18.13 -3.36 5.92
CA VAL A 96 -19.47 -3.81 5.53
C VAL A 96 -19.96 -4.95 6.43
N VAL A 97 -19.14 -6.00 6.59
CA VAL A 97 -19.52 -7.18 7.38
C VAL A 97 -19.80 -6.80 8.83
N GLY A 98 -18.93 -5.99 9.43
CA GLY A 98 -19.12 -5.54 10.81
C GLY A 98 -20.33 -4.63 10.97
N ALA A 99 -20.63 -3.75 10.01
CA ALA A 99 -21.86 -2.95 10.02
C ALA A 99 -23.14 -3.79 9.90
N LEU A 100 -23.12 -4.87 9.11
CA LEU A 100 -24.23 -5.82 9.04
C LEU A 100 -24.45 -6.53 10.38
N VAL A 101 -23.36 -6.97 11.03
CA VAL A 101 -23.41 -7.58 12.37
C VAL A 101 -23.95 -6.57 13.39
N ALA A 102 -23.47 -5.33 13.38
CA ALA A 102 -23.95 -4.27 14.27
C ALA A 102 -25.44 -3.97 14.04
N GLY A 103 -25.89 -3.96 12.78
CA GLY A 103 -27.29 -3.82 12.42
C GLY A 103 -28.16 -4.97 12.93
N LEU A 104 -27.65 -6.21 12.86
CA LEU A 104 -28.34 -7.39 13.40
C LEU A 104 -28.44 -7.34 14.92
N VAL A 105 -27.35 -6.96 15.61
CA VAL A 105 -27.35 -6.75 17.07
C VAL A 105 -28.35 -5.66 17.45
N LEU A 106 -28.43 -4.57 16.68
CA LEU A 106 -29.41 -3.52 16.92
C LEU A 106 -30.85 -4.02 16.80
N MET A 107 -31.13 -4.90 15.83
CA MET A 107 -32.45 -5.55 15.68
C MET A 107 -32.78 -6.45 16.86
N LEU A 108 -31.79 -7.19 17.40
CA LEU A 108 -31.96 -8.01 18.60
C LEU A 108 -32.20 -7.18 19.86
N ARG A 109 -31.71 -5.93 19.89
CA ARG A 109 -31.93 -4.96 20.99
C ARG A 109 -33.21 -4.13 20.82
N SER A 110 -34.14 -4.55 19.96
CA SER A 110 -35.40 -3.86 19.70
C SER A 110 -36.22 -3.57 20.97
N SER A 111 -36.20 -4.48 21.95
CA SER A 111 -36.91 -4.35 23.22
C SER A 111 -36.32 -3.25 24.12
N GLU A 112 -35.00 -3.14 24.19
CA GLU A 112 -34.31 -2.05 24.91
C GLU A 112 -34.63 -0.70 24.26
N ILE A 113 -34.57 -0.64 22.93
CA ILE A 113 -34.87 0.55 22.15
C ILE A 113 -36.32 1.00 22.37
N ALA A 114 -37.26 0.05 22.43
CA ALA A 114 -38.66 0.33 22.77
C ALA A 114 -38.80 0.90 24.18
N ALA A 115 -38.11 0.33 25.18
CA ALA A 115 -38.11 0.84 26.54
C ALA A 115 -37.58 2.28 26.63
N TYR A 116 -36.49 2.59 25.93
CA TYR A 116 -35.97 3.96 25.83
C TYR A 116 -36.96 4.94 25.20
N ARG A 117 -37.73 4.51 24.21
CA ARG A 117 -38.75 5.36 23.56
C ARG A 117 -39.99 5.54 24.44
N LEU A 118 -40.41 4.50 25.14
CA LEU A 118 -41.55 4.55 26.07
C LEU A 118 -41.25 5.37 27.33
N SER A 119 -39.98 5.52 27.72
CA SER A 119 -39.57 6.42 28.80
C SER A 119 -39.58 7.91 28.41
N GLY A 120 -40.02 8.25 27.18
CA GLY A 120 -40.16 9.62 26.71
C GLY A 120 -38.98 10.12 25.85
N THR A 121 -38.01 9.27 25.52
CA THR A 121 -36.89 9.67 24.66
C THR A 121 -37.37 9.99 23.24
N SER A 122 -37.04 11.19 22.75
CA SER A 122 -37.36 11.58 21.38
C SER A 122 -36.60 10.72 20.36
N ALA A 123 -37.20 10.48 19.18
CA ALA A 123 -36.56 9.69 18.11
C ALA A 123 -35.23 10.29 17.67
N ARG A 124 -35.10 11.62 17.68
CA ARG A 124 -33.86 12.33 17.35
C ARG A 124 -32.76 12.07 18.38
N SER A 125 -33.10 12.04 19.67
CA SER A 125 -32.13 11.74 20.74
C SER A 125 -31.65 10.29 20.64
N LEU A 126 -32.58 9.36 20.45
CA LEU A 126 -32.26 7.95 20.21
C LEU A 126 -31.36 7.78 18.98
N LEU A 127 -31.69 8.42 17.85
CA LEU A 127 -30.88 8.34 16.65
C LEU A 127 -29.45 8.86 16.88
N ARG A 128 -29.29 9.97 17.61
CA ARG A 128 -27.96 10.50 17.99
C ARG A 128 -27.19 9.51 18.86
N LEU A 129 -27.86 8.87 19.82
CA LEU A 129 -27.26 7.85 20.69
C LEU A 129 -26.76 6.66 19.86
N LEU A 130 -27.62 6.10 19.00
CA LEU A 130 -27.27 4.97 18.13
C LEU A 130 -26.17 5.35 17.13
N PHE A 131 -26.22 6.56 16.58
CA PHE A 131 -25.17 7.02 15.67
C PHE A 131 -23.83 7.20 16.39
N LEU A 132 -23.83 7.74 17.60
CA LEU A 132 -22.62 7.85 18.42
C LEU A 132 -22.03 6.47 18.73
N GLU A 133 -22.87 5.49 19.06
CA GLU A 133 -22.46 4.09 19.26
C GLU A 133 -21.77 3.55 17.99
N GLN A 134 -22.34 3.77 16.80
CA GLN A 134 -21.71 3.37 15.54
C GLN A 134 -20.39 4.11 15.24
N VAL A 135 -20.29 5.40 15.59
CA VAL A 135 -19.04 6.18 15.47
C VAL A 135 -17.96 5.62 16.37
N VAL A 136 -18.29 5.25 17.61
CA VAL A 136 -17.33 4.62 18.53
C VAL A 136 -16.86 3.28 17.98
N LEU A 137 -17.77 2.42 17.51
CA LEU A 137 -17.42 1.12 16.94
C LEU A 137 -16.56 1.24 15.67
N ALA A 138 -16.94 2.13 14.75
CA ALA A 138 -16.15 2.42 13.56
C ALA A 138 -14.76 3.00 13.93
N GLY A 139 -14.71 3.88 14.93
CA GLY A 139 -13.47 4.41 15.49
C GLY A 139 -12.57 3.29 16.04
N CYS A 140 -13.12 2.34 16.80
CA CYS A 140 -12.38 1.17 17.30
C CYS A 140 -11.78 0.35 16.16
N LEU A 141 -12.52 0.13 15.06
CA LEU A 141 -12.00 -0.57 13.88
C LEU A 141 -10.82 0.18 13.26
N VAL A 142 -10.95 1.50 13.06
CA VAL A 142 -9.89 2.33 12.50
C VAL A 142 -8.67 2.38 13.41
N SER A 143 -8.86 2.56 14.72
CA SER A 143 -7.78 2.59 15.72
C SER A 143 -7.07 1.25 15.83
N ALA A 144 -7.79 0.13 15.84
CA ALA A 144 -7.19 -1.20 15.90
C ALA A 144 -6.36 -1.51 14.65
N ALA A 145 -6.89 -1.18 13.47
CA ALA A 145 -6.13 -1.29 12.23
C ALA A 145 -4.90 -0.36 12.25
N GLY A 146 -5.06 0.91 12.64
CA GLY A 146 -3.94 1.85 12.78
C GLY A 146 -2.86 1.37 13.74
N ALA A 147 -3.23 0.74 14.86
CA ALA A 147 -2.28 0.12 15.78
C ALA A 147 -1.52 -1.04 15.11
N GLY A 148 -2.20 -1.87 14.31
CA GLY A 148 -1.55 -2.91 13.51
C GLY A 148 -0.53 -2.33 12.52
N PHE A 149 -0.87 -1.23 11.83
CA PHE A 149 0.05 -0.50 10.96
C PHE A 149 1.28 0.03 11.74
N ALA A 150 1.06 0.57 12.95
CA ALA A 150 2.15 1.05 13.79
C ALA A 150 3.09 -0.08 14.24
N VAL A 151 2.54 -1.25 14.60
CA VAL A 151 3.34 -2.44 14.97
C VAL A 151 4.18 -2.92 13.78
N LEU A 152 3.61 -2.98 12.58
CA LEU A 152 4.34 -3.34 11.36
C LEU A 152 5.46 -2.35 11.04
N ALA A 153 5.21 -1.04 11.23
CA ALA A 153 6.22 -0.01 11.06
C ALA A 153 7.38 -0.16 12.05
N LEU A 154 7.09 -0.46 13.32
CA LEU A 154 8.11 -0.74 14.34
C LEU A 154 8.94 -2.00 14.03
N ALA A 155 8.34 -2.97 13.33
CA ALA A 155 9.03 -4.17 12.86
C ALA A 155 9.86 -3.98 11.58
N GLY A 156 9.97 -2.74 11.07
CA GLY A 156 10.71 -2.44 9.83
C GLY A 156 9.95 -2.77 8.53
N ALA A 157 8.71 -3.26 8.63
CA ALA A 157 7.86 -3.57 7.50
C ALA A 157 6.81 -2.46 7.32
N ALA A 158 7.25 -1.25 6.92
CA ALA A 158 6.35 -0.11 6.75
C ALA A 158 5.35 -0.36 5.61
N PRO A 159 4.06 -0.59 5.91
CA PRO A 159 3.05 -0.80 4.87
C PRO A 159 2.81 0.50 4.09
N PRO A 160 2.33 0.42 2.84
CA PRO A 160 2.07 1.61 2.05
C PRO A 160 1.02 2.51 2.71
N PRO A 161 1.17 3.84 2.68
CA PRO A 161 0.24 4.77 3.32
C PRO A 161 -1.18 4.70 2.73
N SER A 162 -1.31 4.20 1.49
CA SER A 162 -2.61 3.92 0.86
C SER A 162 -3.46 2.92 1.66
N GLY A 163 -2.84 2.03 2.44
CA GLY A 163 -3.56 1.11 3.32
C GLY A 163 -4.38 1.82 4.40
N LEU A 164 -3.87 2.94 4.94
CA LEU A 164 -4.60 3.74 5.91
C LEU A 164 -5.86 4.37 5.29
N LEU A 165 -5.80 4.80 4.03
CA LEU A 165 -6.96 5.32 3.33
C LEU A 165 -8.07 4.27 3.19
N TRP A 166 -7.72 3.02 2.91
CA TRP A 166 -8.68 1.91 2.86
C TRP A 166 -9.30 1.60 4.23
N VAL A 167 -8.51 1.71 5.31
CA VAL A 167 -9.02 1.57 6.68
C VAL A 167 -10.03 2.67 7.03
N VAL A 168 -9.69 3.93 6.73
CA VAL A 168 -10.62 5.06 6.93
C VAL A 168 -11.88 4.88 6.09
N LEU A 169 -11.74 4.48 4.83
CA LEU A 169 -12.86 4.18 3.96
C LEU A 169 -13.74 3.06 4.55
N GLY A 170 -13.15 2.01 5.13
CA GLY A 170 -13.89 0.97 5.84
C GLY A 170 -14.71 1.51 7.01
N GLY A 171 -14.17 2.41 7.81
CA GLY A 171 -14.91 3.11 8.87
C GLY A 171 -16.06 3.97 8.33
N VAL A 172 -15.86 4.67 7.22
CA VAL A 172 -16.93 5.46 6.56
C VAL A 172 -18.03 4.55 6.01
N VAL A 173 -17.66 3.47 5.33
CA VAL A 173 -18.59 2.46 4.80
C VAL A 173 -19.39 1.83 5.94
N TRP A 174 -18.75 1.55 7.09
CA TRP A 174 -19.45 1.08 8.28
C TRP A 174 -20.57 2.04 8.68
N LEU A 175 -20.27 3.33 8.82
CA LEU A 175 -21.25 4.33 9.25
C LEU A 175 -22.41 4.47 8.27
N MET A 176 -22.14 4.40 6.97
CA MET A 176 -23.17 4.45 5.93
C MET A 176 -24.10 3.23 6.00
N VAL A 177 -23.54 2.03 6.16
CA VAL A 177 -24.32 0.78 6.20
C VAL A 177 -25.07 0.63 7.52
N ALA A 178 -24.42 0.86 8.66
CA ALA A 178 -25.03 0.76 9.99
C ALA A 178 -26.00 1.92 10.30
N GLY A 179 -25.89 3.05 9.61
CA GLY A 179 -26.81 4.17 9.74
C GLY A 179 -28.24 3.81 9.30
N VAL A 180 -28.40 2.95 8.29
CA VAL A 180 -29.72 2.51 7.79
C VAL A 180 -30.54 1.82 8.89
N PRO A 181 -30.08 0.73 9.54
CA PRO A 181 -30.84 0.10 10.61
C PRO A 181 -31.02 1.03 11.82
N ALA A 182 -30.08 1.93 12.12
CA ALA A 182 -30.24 2.93 13.19
C ALA A 182 -31.41 3.90 12.92
N VAL A 183 -31.52 4.41 11.69
CA VAL A 183 -32.65 5.26 11.28
C VAL A 183 -33.96 4.48 11.32
N VAL A 184 -33.98 3.26 10.79
CA VAL A 184 -35.18 2.40 10.81
C VAL A 184 -35.64 2.12 12.24
N ALA A 185 -34.72 1.79 13.15
CA ALA A 185 -35.02 1.53 14.55
C ALA A 185 -35.56 2.78 15.26
N ALA A 186 -34.95 3.95 15.02
CA ALA A 186 -35.38 5.21 15.64
C ALA A 186 -36.77 5.69 15.18
N CYS A 187 -37.10 5.43 13.90
CA CYS A 187 -38.37 5.85 13.30
C CYS A 187 -39.52 4.85 13.51
N ARG A 188 -39.25 3.61 13.93
CA ARG A 188 -40.30 2.62 14.19
C ARG A 188 -41.17 2.98 15.40
N ASN A 189 -42.43 2.56 15.35
CA ASN A 189 -43.39 2.76 16.45
C ASN A 189 -42.96 1.90 17.67
N PRO A 190 -42.76 2.50 18.85
CA PRO A 190 -42.27 1.79 20.03
C PRO A 190 -43.22 0.67 20.51
N VAL A 191 -44.53 0.81 20.29
CA VAL A 191 -45.51 -0.21 20.69
C VAL A 191 -45.39 -1.46 19.83
N ARG A 192 -45.00 -1.32 18.55
CA ARG A 192 -44.74 -2.47 17.66
C ARG A 192 -43.43 -3.15 18.01
N LEU A 193 -42.36 -2.37 18.24
CA LEU A 193 -41.06 -2.89 18.68
C LEU A 193 -41.16 -3.71 19.97
N ALA A 194 -41.99 -3.30 20.93
CA ALA A 194 -42.21 -4.03 22.18
C ALA A 194 -42.94 -5.39 21.99
N ARG A 195 -43.65 -5.57 20.86
CA ARG A 195 -44.41 -6.78 20.53
C ARG A 195 -43.61 -7.79 19.71
N ASP A 196 -42.49 -7.41 19.09
CA ASP A 196 -41.62 -8.30 18.29
C ASP A 196 -40.83 -9.30 19.16
N ARG A 197 -41.43 -9.80 20.27
CA ARG A 197 -40.90 -10.85 21.13
C ARG A 197 -41.20 -12.24 20.59
#